data_AF-A0A2D7YSM7-F1
#
_entry.id   AF-A0A2D7YSM7-F1
#
_cell.length_a   1.000
_cell.length_b   1.000
_cell.length_c   1.000
_cell.angle_alpha   90.00
_cell.angle_beta   90.00
_cell.angle_gamma   90.00
#
_symmetry.space_group_name_H-M   'P 1'
#
loop_
_entity.id
_entity.type
_entity.pdbx_description
1 polymer ?
#
loop_
_entity_poly.entity_id
_entity_poly.type
_entity_poly.pdbx_seq_one_letter_code
_entity_poly.pdbx_strand_id
1 'polypeptide(L)' 'MDTVTHSETEETLVLYQPLYGEQKLWVRPYDMFTESVEVEGQSVPRFRLVKE' A
#
# COMPACT_ATOMS: atom_id res chain seq x y z
N MET A 1 4.91 -6.82 7.48
CA MET A 1 4.18 -6.44 6.25
C MET A 1 4.74 -7.32 5.16
N ASP A 2 3.87 -7.97 4.41
CA ASP A 2 4.28 -8.98 3.42
C ASP A 2 3.93 -8.51 2.01
N THR A 3 4.65 -9.07 1.03
CA THR A 3 4.35 -8.90 -0.39
C THR A 3 3.81 -10.20 -0.96
N VAL A 4 2.92 -10.10 -1.94
CA VAL A 4 2.36 -11.24 -2.68
C VAL A 4 2.54 -11.02 -4.18
N THR A 5 2.54 -12.10 -4.96
CA THR A 5 2.65 -12.05 -6.43
C THR A 5 1.27 -12.25 -7.05
N HIS A 6 0.87 -11.35 -7.94
CA HIS A 6 -0.34 -11.51 -8.74
C HIS A 6 -0.10 -12.57 -9.83
N SER A 7 -0.86 -13.68 -9.82
CA SER A 7 -0.54 -14.83 -10.67
C SER A 7 -0.72 -14.61 -12.17
N GLU A 8 -1.59 -13.68 -12.57
CA GLU A 8 -1.86 -13.44 -14.01
C GLU A 8 -0.92 -12.40 -14.63
N THR A 9 -0.38 -11.49 -13.82
CA THR A 9 0.44 -10.37 -14.29
C THR A 9 1.87 -10.40 -13.77
N GLU A 10 2.16 -11.31 -12.83
CA GLU A 10 3.43 -11.44 -12.11
C GLU A 10 3.83 -10.18 -11.31
N GLU A 11 2.90 -9.25 -11.12
CA GLU A 11 3.15 -8.00 -10.40
C GLU A 11 3.29 -8.24 -8.90
N THR A 12 4.20 -7.48 -8.27
CA THR A 12 4.35 -7.48 -6.81
C THR A 12 3.31 -6.56 -6.18
N LEU A 13 2.55 -7.10 -5.21
CA LEU A 13 1.56 -6.37 -4.44
C LEU A 13 1.93 -6.36 -2.95
N VAL A 14 1.51 -5.33 -2.24
CA VAL A 14 1.62 -5.22 -0.77
C VAL A 14 0.33 -5.73 -0.13
N LEU A 15 0.44 -6.69 0.80
CA LEU A 15 -0.66 -7.18 1.63
C LEU A 15 -0.73 -6.38 2.94
N TYR A 16 -1.89 -5.80 3.23
CA TYR A 16 -2.12 -5.07 4.48
C TYR A 16 -3.58 -5.16 4.94
N GLN A 17 -3.83 -4.73 6.18
CA GLN A 17 -5.16 -4.64 6.76
C GLN A 17 -5.43 -3.18 7.18
N PRO A 18 -6.50 -2.53 6.68
CA PRO A 18 -6.90 -1.23 7.17
C PRO A 18 -7.45 -1.34 8.60
N LEU A 19 -7.18 -0.34 9.42
CA LEU A 19 -7.68 -0.25 10.81
C LEU A 19 -9.11 0.29 10.90
N TYR A 20 -9.80 0.40 9.76
CA TYR A 20 -11.15 0.95 9.64
C TYR A 20 -12.05 0.02 8.82
N GLY A 21 -13.36 0.27 8.87
CA GLY A 21 -14.35 -0.55 8.18
C GLY A 21 -14.37 -2.00 8.70
N GLU A 22 -14.59 -2.95 7.79
CA GLU A 22 -14.65 -4.39 8.13
C GLU A 22 -13.28 -5.02 8.40
N GLN A 23 -12.18 -4.25 8.31
CA GLN A 23 -10.81 -4.73 8.55
C GLN A 23 -10.45 -5.99 7.75
N LYS A 24 -10.88 -6.06 6.48
CA LYS A 24 -10.51 -7.15 5.56
C LYS A 24 -9.08 -6.99 5.06
N LEU A 25 -8.47 -8.09 4.61
CA LEU A 25 -7.15 -8.05 3.96
C LEU A 25 -7.25 -7.43 2.56
N TRP A 26 -6.39 -6.45 2.29
CA TRP A 26 -6.31 -5.71 1.03
C TRP A 26 -4.94 -5.92 0.38
N VAL A 27 -4.91 -5.86 -0.94
CA VAL A 27 -3.69 -5.83 -1.74
C VAL A 27 -3.63 -4.56 -2.58
N ARG A 28 -2.44 -4.01 -2.78
CA ARG A 28 -2.19 -2.84 -3.65
C ARG A 28 -0.88 -3.02 -4.41
N PRO A 29 -0.76 -2.57 -5.68
CA PRO A 29 0.51 -2.61 -6.40
C PRO A 29 1.65 -1.99 -5.59
N TYR A 30 2.81 -2.65 -5.57
CA TYR A 30 3.97 -2.20 -4.80
C TYR A 30 4.38 -0.77 -5.17
N ASP A 31 4.48 -0.49 -6.47
CA ASP A 31 4.86 0.84 -6.97
C ASP A 31 3.90 1.91 -6.46
N MET A 32 2.59 1.65 -6.53
CA MET A 32 1.57 2.56 -6.00
C MET A 32 1.59 2.65 -4.47
N PHE A 33 2.06 1.64 -3.76
CA PHE A 33 2.17 1.70 -2.31
C PHE A 33 3.35 2.59 -1.89
N THR A 34 4.48 2.48 -2.61
CA THR A 34 5.71 3.23 -2.31
C THR A 34 5.78 4.61 -2.95
N GLU A 35 4.85 4.95 -3.84
CA GLU A 35 4.84 6.24 -4.53
C GLU A 35 4.63 7.42 -3.56
N SER A 36 5.04 8.61 -4.01
CA SER A 36 4.66 9.88 -3.38
C SER A 36 3.43 10.45 -4.08
N VAL A 37 2.58 11.13 -3.30
CA VAL A 37 1.37 11.80 -3.76
C VAL A 37 1.38 13.25 -3.34
N GLU A 38 0.65 14.08 -4.08
CA GLU A 38 0.44 15.47 -3.72
C GLU A 38 -0.72 15.60 -2.73
N VAL A 39 -0.44 16.13 -1.55
CA VAL A 39 -1.43 16.44 -0.51
C VAL A 39 -1.19 17.88 -0.07
N GLU A 40 -2.22 18.73 -0.22
CA GLU A 40 -2.12 20.17 0.11
C GLU A 40 -0.93 20.89 -0.55
N GLY A 41 -0.59 20.51 -1.80
CA GLY A 41 0.53 21.09 -2.55
C GLY A 41 1.91 20.58 -2.14
N GLN A 42 1.99 19.58 -1.26
CA GLN A 42 3.23 18.95 -0.84
C GLN A 42 3.31 17.51 -1.35
N SER A 43 4.47 17.12 -1.88
CA SER A 43 4.75 15.73 -2.25
C SER A 43 5.14 14.93 -1.00
N VAL A 44 4.31 13.95 -0.63
CA VAL A 44 4.48 13.11 0.55
C VAL A 44 4.36 11.62 0.20
N PRO A 45 5.04 10.70 0.92
CA PRO A 45 4.84 9.26 0.70
C PRO A 45 3.38 8.87 0.90
N ARG A 46 2.84 8.05 0.00
CA ARG A 46 1.44 7.60 0.09
C ARG A 46 1.17 6.86 1.40
N PHE A 47 2.12 6.03 1.82
CA PHE A 47 2.09 5.34 3.11
C PHE A 47 3.37 5.64 3.89
N ARG A 48 3.22 5.83 5.20
CA ARG A 48 4.33 6.11 6.13
C ARG A 48 4.20 5.26 7.38
N LEU A 49 5.30 4.65 7.81
CA LEU A 49 5.36 3.95 9.09
C LEU A 49 5.16 4.96 10.23
N VAL A 50 4.17 4.71 11.09
CA VAL A 50 3.85 5.60 12.23
C VAL A 50 4.38 5.06 13.56
N LYS A 51 4.63 3.75 13.67
CA LYS A 51 5.19 3.05 14.84
C LYS A 51 5.66 1.64 14.42
N GLU A 52 6.62 1.08 15.16
CA GLU A 52 7.05 -0.34 15.05
C GLU A 52 6.12 -1.28 15.82
#